data_AF-A0AA35XWZ5-F1
#
_entry.id   AF-A0AA35XWZ5-F1
#
_cell.length_a   1.000
_cell.length_b   1.000
_cell.length_c   1.000
_cell.angle_alpha   90.00
_cell.angle_beta   90.00
_cell.angle_gamma   90.00
#
_symmetry.space_group_name_H-M   'P 1'
#
loop_
_entity.id
_entity.type
_entity.pdbx_description
1 polymer ?
#
loop_
_entity_poly.entity_id
_entity_poly.type
_entity_poly.pdbx_seq_one_letter_code
_entity_poly.pdbx_strand_id
1 'polypeptide(L)'
;MLKSPARAQPDAPIVVRPVESRGELSLFIKLPRLLYRDLPGYVAPLDMEQNHLLNPKHSPTFRHASIRYFLAWRGDKPCGRIAAIVDPLSIEAWKSTSGAFGALDALPEEAVVRALLDAARDWLRLQGMAAMRGPLTLSYHGESGMMIAGQSEPPMVATPWHPIGLSDCVEACGFSKIQDLLTYRLKLDDTTDAIHIVPGSLKPGEDRLGDIQVSHLSKKAITAQGEILRSLYNDAWEGTFNFVPLQDYEMNAMIEQLKPVLRPEHYVQIDQAGQPVAMAMVVPNVFDIAYDLDGSPSPLGWAKLGLRLLRQDFHTGRVILLGVAHRMRGSMLGALLPSLAIAELLRRRTTLHYDAVELGWILESNLPMRNLIERLVPSPNKIHRLYEGSIEPNAA
;
A
#
# COMPACT_ATOMS: atom_id res chain seq x y z
N MET A 1 -35.05 -18.15 -20.79
CA MET A 1 -34.42 -19.44 -20.42
C MET A 1 -32.98 -19.15 -20.00
N LEU A 2 -32.75 -19.03 -18.69
CA LEU A 2 -31.41 -18.83 -18.13
C LEU A 2 -30.67 -20.17 -18.15
N LYS A 3 -29.53 -20.23 -18.85
CA LYS A 3 -28.67 -21.41 -18.90
C LYS A 3 -28.18 -21.73 -17.49
N SER A 4 -28.25 -23.01 -17.10
CA SER A 4 -27.65 -23.55 -15.87
C SER A 4 -26.19 -23.08 -15.71
N PRO A 5 -25.72 -22.83 -14.49
CA PRO A 5 -24.31 -22.58 -14.25
C PRO A 5 -23.54 -23.84 -14.63
N ALA A 6 -22.61 -23.72 -15.59
CA ALA A 6 -21.73 -24.81 -15.97
C ALA A 6 -21.02 -25.34 -14.72
N ARG A 7 -21.12 -26.64 -14.47
CA ARG A 7 -20.36 -27.33 -13.43
C ARG A 7 -18.87 -27.02 -13.65
N ALA A 8 -18.17 -26.62 -12.59
CA ALA A 8 -16.72 -26.47 -12.62
C ALA A 8 -16.11 -27.78 -13.14
N GLN A 9 -15.28 -27.70 -14.18
CA GLN A 9 -14.50 -28.81 -14.70
C GLN A 9 -13.13 -28.76 -14.02
N PRO A 10 -12.88 -29.53 -12.95
CA PRO A 10 -11.62 -29.48 -12.22
C PRO A 10 -10.41 -29.85 -13.09
N ASP A 11 -10.61 -30.64 -14.15
CA ASP A 11 -9.54 -31.13 -15.04
C ASP A 11 -9.33 -30.31 -16.33
N ALA A 12 -10.05 -29.19 -16.50
CA ALA A 12 -9.85 -28.37 -17.70
C ALA A 12 -8.45 -27.69 -17.67
N PRO A 13 -7.76 -27.58 -18.82
CA PRO A 13 -6.44 -26.96 -18.87
C PRO A 13 -6.52 -25.49 -18.46
N ILE A 14 -5.46 -25.02 -17.80
CA ILE A 14 -5.31 -23.61 -17.44
C ILE A 14 -4.82 -22.86 -18.68
N VAL A 15 -5.55 -21.82 -19.08
CA VAL A 15 -5.18 -20.96 -20.20
C VAL A 15 -5.07 -19.53 -19.69
N VAL A 16 -3.90 -18.91 -19.92
CA VAL A 16 -3.66 -17.50 -19.60
C VAL A 16 -3.82 -16.67 -20.85
N ARG A 17 -4.56 -15.57 -20.75
CA ARG A 17 -4.83 -14.64 -21.87
C ARG A 17 -4.57 -13.20 -21.44
N PRO A 18 -4.03 -12.34 -22.33
CA PRO A 18 -3.97 -10.92 -22.07
C PRO A 18 -5.37 -10.32 -21.96
N VAL A 19 -5.53 -9.28 -21.15
CA VAL A 19 -6.75 -8.48 -21.08
C VAL A 19 -6.77 -7.50 -22.25
N GLU A 20 -7.78 -7.59 -23.12
CA GLU A 20 -7.86 -6.79 -24.34
C GLU A 20 -9.13 -5.94 -24.44
N SER A 21 -10.15 -6.28 -23.64
CA SER A 21 -11.45 -5.61 -23.65
C SER A 21 -11.78 -4.90 -22.34
N ARG A 22 -12.72 -3.94 -22.40
CA ARG A 22 -13.27 -3.29 -21.20
C ARG A 22 -13.96 -4.28 -20.26
N GLY A 23 -14.57 -5.34 -20.82
CA GLY A 23 -15.22 -6.40 -20.03
C GLY A 23 -14.20 -7.22 -19.25
N GLU A 24 -13.10 -7.62 -19.89
CA GLU A 24 -12.01 -8.33 -19.22
C GLU A 24 -11.29 -7.46 -18.21
N LEU A 25 -11.09 -6.16 -18.47
CA LEU A 25 -10.53 -5.25 -17.47
C LEU A 25 -11.45 -5.13 -16.25
N SER A 26 -12.77 -5.04 -16.46
CA SER A 26 -13.73 -5.03 -15.34
C SER A 26 -13.69 -6.34 -14.56
N LEU A 27 -13.56 -7.48 -15.25
CA LEU A 27 -13.38 -8.78 -14.60
C LEU A 27 -12.06 -8.85 -13.82
N PHE A 28 -10.95 -8.41 -14.42
CA PHE A 28 -9.64 -8.34 -13.78
C PHE A 28 -9.72 -7.57 -12.47
N ILE A 29 -10.30 -6.36 -12.48
CA ILE A 29 -10.46 -5.51 -11.29
C ILE A 29 -11.25 -6.23 -10.17
N LYS A 30 -12.34 -6.92 -10.53
CA LYS A 30 -13.25 -7.55 -9.57
C LYS A 30 -12.82 -8.95 -9.13
N LEU A 31 -11.88 -9.58 -9.83
CA LEU A 31 -11.57 -10.99 -9.64
C LEU A 31 -11.18 -11.37 -8.20
N PRO A 32 -10.36 -10.61 -7.45
CA PRO A 32 -10.02 -10.98 -6.07
C PRO A 32 -11.26 -11.10 -5.19
N ARG A 33 -12.20 -10.17 -5.35
CA ARG A 33 -13.49 -10.20 -4.64
C ARG A 33 -14.32 -11.42 -4.98
N LEU A 34 -14.24 -11.92 -6.22
CA LEU A 34 -14.92 -13.14 -6.63
C LEU A 34 -14.20 -14.41 -6.14
N LEU A 35 -12.87 -14.40 -6.08
CA LEU A 35 -12.05 -15.55 -5.67
C LEU A 35 -12.05 -15.74 -4.15
N TYR A 36 -12.00 -14.65 -3.39
CA TYR A 36 -11.74 -14.68 -1.95
C TYR A 36 -12.98 -14.40 -1.09
N ARG A 37 -14.16 -14.20 -1.69
CA ARG A 37 -15.41 -13.80 -1.00
C ARG A 37 -15.68 -14.59 0.28
N ASP A 38 -15.47 -15.90 0.23
CA ASP A 38 -15.83 -16.82 1.31
C ASP A 38 -14.63 -17.20 2.19
N LEU A 39 -13.47 -16.55 2.00
CA LEU A 39 -12.27 -16.80 2.78
C LEU A 39 -12.29 -15.99 4.09
N PRO A 40 -11.96 -16.61 5.23
CA PRO A 40 -11.95 -15.92 6.51
C PRO A 40 -10.92 -14.78 6.52
N GLY A 41 -11.33 -13.63 7.04
CA GLY A 41 -10.48 -12.44 7.15
C GLY A 41 -10.39 -11.58 5.89
N TYR A 42 -10.87 -12.06 4.74
CA TYR A 42 -10.92 -11.24 3.54
C TYR A 42 -12.09 -10.24 3.61
N VAL A 43 -11.79 -8.96 3.35
CA VAL A 43 -12.78 -7.91 3.16
C VAL A 43 -12.48 -7.22 1.84
N ALA A 44 -13.44 -7.21 0.93
CA ALA A 44 -13.21 -6.68 -0.40
C ALA A 44 -13.07 -5.15 -0.37
N PRO A 45 -12.04 -4.57 -1.01
CA PRO A 45 -11.98 -3.13 -1.23
C PRO A 45 -13.11 -2.68 -2.17
N LEU A 46 -13.38 -1.38 -2.20
CA LEU A 46 -14.39 -0.84 -3.12
C LEU A 46 -13.92 -1.01 -4.58
N ASP A 47 -14.79 -1.58 -5.43
CA ASP A 47 -14.53 -1.75 -6.87
C ASP A 47 -14.17 -0.41 -7.53
N MET A 48 -14.71 0.71 -7.02
CA MET A 48 -14.38 2.06 -7.49
C MET A 48 -12.92 2.44 -7.21
N GLU A 49 -12.42 2.11 -6.03
CA GLU A 49 -11.02 2.37 -5.63
C GLU A 49 -10.07 1.54 -6.49
N GLN A 50 -10.36 0.24 -6.64
CA GLN A 50 -9.58 -0.65 -7.47
C GLN A 50 -9.63 -0.24 -8.96
N ASN A 51 -10.77 0.29 -9.44
CA ASN A 51 -10.86 0.86 -10.78
C ASN A 51 -10.01 2.13 -10.94
N HIS A 52 -9.93 3.02 -9.95
CA HIS A 52 -9.02 4.16 -10.02
C HIS A 52 -7.55 3.72 -10.06
N LEU A 53 -7.19 2.69 -9.29
CA LEU A 53 -5.83 2.17 -9.23
C LEU A 53 -5.42 1.43 -10.52
N LEU A 54 -6.29 0.58 -11.08
CA LEU A 54 -5.94 -0.37 -12.15
C LEU A 54 -6.34 0.09 -13.56
N ASN A 55 -7.26 1.05 -13.69
CA ASN A 55 -7.76 1.44 -15.01
C ASN A 55 -6.80 2.46 -15.67
N PRO A 56 -6.34 2.20 -16.92
CA PRO A 56 -5.45 3.10 -17.64
C PRO A 56 -5.98 4.53 -17.82
N LYS A 57 -7.30 4.74 -17.73
CA LYS A 57 -7.91 6.07 -17.83
C LYS A 57 -7.78 6.93 -16.57
N HIS A 58 -7.52 6.30 -15.43
CA HIS A 58 -7.54 6.94 -14.11
C HIS A 58 -6.19 6.87 -13.42
N SER A 59 -5.49 5.75 -13.58
CA SER A 59 -4.24 5.50 -12.88
C SER A 59 -3.08 6.32 -13.47
N PRO A 60 -2.41 7.16 -12.66
CA PRO A 60 -1.31 8.00 -13.12
C PRO A 60 -0.10 7.19 -13.58
N THR A 61 0.06 5.96 -13.09
CA THR A 61 1.19 5.07 -13.40
C THR A 61 1.32 4.78 -14.90
N PHE A 62 0.21 4.75 -15.64
CA PHE A 62 0.21 4.56 -17.10
C PHE A 62 0.83 5.72 -17.88
N ARG A 63 1.16 6.85 -17.22
CA ARG A 63 1.88 7.96 -17.86
C ARG A 63 3.35 7.66 -18.11
N HIS A 64 3.93 6.73 -17.37
CA HIS A 64 5.36 6.39 -17.45
C HIS A 64 5.59 4.88 -17.59
N ALA A 65 4.75 4.04 -17.00
CA ALA A 65 4.89 2.59 -17.05
C ALA A 65 4.09 1.94 -18.20
N SER A 66 4.68 0.94 -18.82
CA SER A 66 3.99 -0.01 -19.70
C SER A 66 3.50 -1.19 -18.87
N ILE A 67 2.19 -1.46 -18.90
CA ILE A 67 1.56 -2.49 -18.07
C ILE A 67 0.79 -3.46 -18.96
N ARG A 68 0.96 -4.76 -18.71
CA ARG A 68 0.18 -5.83 -19.32
C ARG A 68 -0.55 -6.64 -18.25
N TYR A 69 -1.86 -6.73 -18.39
CA TYR A 69 -2.71 -7.55 -17.53
C TYR A 69 -2.99 -8.91 -18.18
N PHE A 70 -3.03 -9.95 -17.35
CA PHE A 70 -3.36 -11.32 -17.75
C PHE A 70 -4.43 -11.92 -16.83
N LEU A 71 -5.29 -12.73 -17.41
CA LEU A 71 -6.30 -13.55 -16.73
C LEU A 71 -6.03 -15.03 -16.99
N ALA A 72 -6.02 -15.84 -15.94
CA ALA A 72 -6.02 -17.30 -16.02
C ALA A 72 -7.45 -17.83 -16.03
N TRP A 73 -7.71 -18.82 -16.88
CA TRP A 73 -9.00 -19.46 -17.06
C TRP A 73 -8.88 -20.98 -16.94
N ARG A 74 -9.82 -21.61 -16.25
CA ARG A 74 -10.06 -23.06 -16.27
C ARG A 74 -11.39 -23.29 -16.98
N GLY A 75 -11.32 -23.68 -18.26
CA GLY A 75 -12.49 -23.62 -19.15
C GLY A 75 -13.00 -22.17 -19.26
N ASP A 76 -14.28 -21.95 -18.95
CA ASP A 76 -14.89 -20.61 -18.97
C ASP A 76 -14.84 -19.89 -17.61
N LYS A 77 -14.22 -20.49 -16.59
CA LYS A 77 -14.15 -19.92 -15.24
C LYS A 77 -12.80 -19.19 -15.04
N PRO A 78 -12.80 -17.88 -14.74
CA PRO A 78 -11.57 -17.19 -14.37
C PRO A 78 -11.07 -17.71 -13.01
N CYS A 79 -9.79 -18.04 -12.92
CA CYS A 79 -9.17 -18.64 -11.72
C CYS A 79 -7.96 -17.86 -11.18
N GLY A 80 -7.50 -16.83 -11.88
CA GLY A 80 -6.51 -15.91 -11.33
C GLY A 80 -6.16 -14.74 -12.26
N ARG A 81 -5.39 -13.80 -11.76
CA ARG A 81 -4.92 -12.62 -12.48
C ARG A 81 -3.49 -12.26 -12.11
N ILE A 82 -2.81 -11.52 -13.00
CA ILE A 82 -1.50 -10.91 -12.75
C ILE A 82 -1.29 -9.70 -13.65
N ALA A 83 -0.54 -8.72 -13.18
CA ALA A 83 0.00 -7.62 -13.96
C ALA A 83 1.51 -7.78 -14.12
N ALA A 84 2.02 -7.55 -15.33
CA ALA A 84 3.44 -7.39 -15.63
C ALA A 84 3.70 -5.93 -16.01
N ILE A 85 4.78 -5.35 -15.49
CA ILE A 85 5.02 -3.91 -15.48
C ILE A 85 6.46 -3.63 -15.91
N VAL A 86 6.64 -2.72 -16.86
CA VAL A 86 7.92 -2.10 -17.19
C VAL A 86 7.79 -0.62 -16.89
N ASP A 87 8.48 -0.17 -15.85
CA ASP A 87 8.49 1.22 -15.43
C ASP A 87 9.91 1.80 -15.58
N PRO A 88 10.14 2.72 -16.53
CA PRO A 88 11.42 3.41 -16.70
C PRO A 88 11.91 4.11 -15.43
N LEU A 89 11.00 4.67 -14.62
CA LEU A 89 11.37 5.37 -13.38
C LEU A 89 11.90 4.37 -12.34
N SER A 90 11.24 3.21 -12.22
CA SER A 90 11.70 2.12 -11.37
C SER A 90 13.06 1.56 -11.84
N ILE A 91 13.22 1.34 -13.15
CA ILE A 91 14.48 0.86 -13.75
C ILE A 91 15.65 1.81 -13.43
N GLU A 92 15.43 3.11 -13.62
CA GLU A 92 16.41 4.14 -13.30
C GLU A 92 16.74 4.18 -11.81
N ALA A 93 15.72 4.22 -10.95
CA ALA A 93 15.90 4.31 -9.51
C ALA A 93 16.58 3.08 -8.91
N TRP A 94 16.22 1.88 -9.38
CA TRP A 94 16.80 0.62 -8.92
C TRP A 94 18.15 0.32 -9.56
N LYS A 95 18.54 1.07 -10.61
CA LYS A 95 19.75 0.83 -11.41
C LYS A 95 19.84 -0.62 -11.87
N SER A 96 18.70 -1.18 -12.29
CA SER A 96 18.55 -2.59 -12.65
C SER A 96 17.65 -2.75 -13.87
N THR A 97 17.87 -3.78 -14.67
CA THR A 97 17.00 -4.16 -15.80
C THR A 97 15.85 -5.06 -15.35
N SER A 98 15.27 -4.75 -14.19
CA SER A 98 14.19 -5.54 -13.60
C SER A 98 12.84 -4.96 -13.98
N GLY A 99 11.97 -5.82 -14.54
CA GLY A 99 10.54 -5.54 -14.59
C GLY A 99 9.89 -5.82 -13.24
N ALA A 100 8.63 -5.45 -13.11
CA ALA A 100 7.83 -5.79 -11.93
C ALA A 100 6.63 -6.67 -12.29
N PHE A 101 6.16 -7.43 -11.31
CA PHE A 101 4.83 -8.05 -11.34
C PHE A 101 3.99 -7.56 -10.17
N GLY A 102 2.68 -7.68 -10.27
CA GLY A 102 1.74 -7.31 -9.21
C GLY A 102 0.33 -7.75 -9.52
N ALA A 103 -0.63 -7.31 -8.70
CA ALA A 103 -2.03 -7.74 -8.81
C ALA A 103 -2.17 -9.26 -9.03
N LEU A 104 -1.30 -10.04 -8.37
CA LEU A 104 -1.26 -11.49 -8.46
C LEU A 104 -2.29 -12.06 -7.50
N ASP A 105 -3.42 -12.49 -8.05
CA ASP A 105 -4.51 -13.03 -7.26
C ASP A 105 -4.93 -14.39 -7.82
N ALA A 106 -4.89 -15.40 -6.96
CA ALA A 106 -5.32 -16.77 -7.22
C ALA A 106 -5.58 -17.47 -5.88
N LEU A 107 -6.36 -18.54 -5.88
CA LEU A 107 -6.31 -19.51 -4.78
C LEU A 107 -4.93 -20.20 -4.79
N PRO A 108 -4.46 -20.76 -3.66
CA PRO A 108 -3.12 -21.37 -3.54
C PRO A 108 -3.03 -22.67 -4.34
N GLU A 109 -2.94 -22.54 -5.66
CA GLU A 109 -2.83 -23.62 -6.62
C GLU A 109 -1.63 -23.35 -7.53
N GLU A 110 -0.55 -24.11 -7.32
CA GLU A 110 0.74 -23.89 -7.97
C GLU A 110 0.61 -23.80 -9.50
N ALA A 111 -0.22 -24.66 -10.12
CA ALA A 111 -0.40 -24.66 -11.57
C ALA A 111 -0.96 -23.34 -12.12
N VAL A 112 -1.87 -22.68 -11.37
CA VAL A 112 -2.45 -21.38 -11.77
C VAL A 112 -1.41 -20.28 -11.57
N VAL A 113 -0.74 -20.27 -10.43
CA VAL A 113 0.28 -19.27 -10.08
C VAL A 113 1.46 -19.33 -11.06
N ARG A 114 1.94 -20.55 -11.37
CA ARG A 114 3.00 -20.79 -12.35
C ARG A 114 2.60 -20.26 -13.73
N ALA A 115 1.42 -20.62 -14.23
CA ALA A 115 0.96 -20.16 -15.54
C ALA A 115 0.86 -18.62 -15.62
N LEU A 116 0.41 -17.96 -14.56
CA LEU A 116 0.35 -16.50 -14.48
C LEU A 116 1.75 -15.87 -14.46
N LEU A 117 2.64 -16.35 -13.60
CA LEU A 117 4.02 -15.87 -13.50
C LEU A 117 4.79 -16.08 -14.80
N ASP A 118 4.60 -17.21 -15.49
CA ASP A 118 5.25 -17.50 -16.76
C ASP A 118 4.75 -16.55 -17.88
N ALA A 119 3.44 -16.28 -17.95
CA ALA A 119 2.91 -15.28 -18.89
C ALA A 119 3.48 -13.87 -18.64
N ALA A 120 3.65 -13.49 -17.38
CA ALA A 120 4.29 -12.23 -17.01
C ALA A 120 5.78 -12.20 -17.37
N ARG A 121 6.52 -13.28 -17.07
CA ARG A 121 7.94 -13.46 -17.45
C ARG A 121 8.13 -13.35 -18.95
N ASP A 122 7.31 -14.04 -19.74
CA ASP A 122 7.39 -14.04 -21.20
C ASP A 122 7.19 -12.64 -21.76
N TRP A 123 6.21 -11.90 -21.25
CA TRP A 123 6.01 -10.52 -21.66
C TRP A 123 7.19 -9.62 -21.27
N LEU A 124 7.68 -9.71 -20.03
CA LEU A 124 8.83 -8.91 -19.58
C LEU A 124 10.12 -9.25 -20.34
N ARG A 125 10.33 -10.52 -20.71
CA ARG A 125 11.44 -10.96 -21.57
C ARG A 125 11.40 -10.25 -22.91
N LEU A 126 10.22 -10.18 -23.53
CA LEU A 126 10.03 -9.45 -24.79
C LEU A 126 10.22 -7.95 -24.64
N GLN A 127 10.09 -7.40 -23.43
CA GLN A 127 10.42 -6.00 -23.13
C GLN A 127 11.91 -5.79 -22.75
N GLY A 128 12.74 -6.83 -22.80
CA GLY A 128 14.18 -6.74 -22.53
C GLY A 128 14.54 -6.71 -21.04
N MET A 129 13.66 -7.15 -20.15
CA MET A 129 13.95 -7.25 -18.71
C MET A 129 14.71 -8.54 -18.40
N ALA A 130 15.62 -8.48 -17.42
CA ALA A 130 16.43 -9.62 -16.97
C ALA A 130 15.88 -10.30 -15.70
N ALA A 131 15.18 -9.56 -14.86
CA ALA A 131 14.55 -10.06 -13.63
C ALA A 131 13.13 -9.50 -13.47
N MET A 132 12.36 -10.14 -12.60
CA MET A 132 10.98 -9.78 -12.28
C MET A 132 10.82 -9.66 -10.76
N ARG A 133 10.47 -8.46 -10.27
CA ARG A 133 10.31 -8.14 -8.84
C ARG A 133 8.86 -7.88 -8.45
N GLY A 134 8.42 -8.29 -7.27
CA GLY A 134 7.05 -8.00 -6.83
C GLY A 134 6.53 -8.89 -5.70
N PRO A 135 5.22 -8.88 -5.41
CA PRO A 135 4.22 -8.11 -6.13
C PRO A 135 4.23 -6.60 -5.79
N LEU A 136 4.01 -5.75 -6.79
CA LEU A 136 3.73 -4.32 -6.68
C LEU A 136 2.48 -4.03 -7.52
N THR A 137 1.36 -3.63 -6.90
CA THR A 137 0.15 -3.24 -7.64
C THR A 137 0.41 -1.94 -8.40
N LEU A 138 0.91 -2.12 -9.62
CA LEU A 138 1.34 -1.15 -10.63
C LEU A 138 2.63 -0.38 -10.34
N SER A 139 2.86 0.06 -9.10
CA SER A 139 4.06 0.82 -8.75
C SER A 139 4.45 0.65 -7.29
N TYR A 140 5.63 1.18 -6.91
CA TYR A 140 6.09 1.26 -5.52
C TYR A 140 5.10 2.01 -4.61
N HIS A 141 4.37 3.00 -5.15
CA HIS A 141 3.38 3.77 -4.39
C HIS A 141 2.00 3.12 -4.32
N GLY A 142 1.79 2.00 -5.02
CA GLY A 142 0.60 1.17 -4.90
C GLY A 142 0.66 0.22 -3.71
N GLU A 143 -0.11 -0.85 -3.80
CA GLU A 143 -0.05 -1.94 -2.83
C GLU A 143 1.22 -2.80 -3.06
N SER A 144 2.04 -3.05 -2.04
CA SER A 144 3.31 -3.77 -2.16
C SER A 144 3.36 -4.99 -1.27
N GLY A 145 3.94 -6.05 -1.82
CA GLY A 145 4.21 -7.31 -1.13
C GLY A 145 2.99 -8.24 -1.05
N MET A 146 3.28 -9.54 -1.04
CA MET A 146 2.30 -10.59 -0.83
C MET A 146 2.09 -10.80 0.66
N MET A 147 0.85 -10.87 1.13
CA MET A 147 0.56 -11.08 2.55
C MET A 147 0.92 -12.52 2.94
N ILE A 148 1.92 -12.68 3.81
CA ILE A 148 2.37 -14.00 4.28
C ILE A 148 1.91 -14.29 5.71
N ALA A 149 1.65 -13.24 6.51
CA ALA A 149 1.12 -13.35 7.86
C ALA A 149 0.14 -12.22 8.18
N GLY A 150 -0.83 -12.50 9.06
CA GLY A 150 -1.84 -11.54 9.52
C GLY A 150 -3.16 -11.59 8.75
N GLN A 151 -3.48 -12.70 8.06
CA GLN A 151 -4.71 -12.84 7.28
C GLN A 151 -5.99 -12.75 8.13
N SER A 152 -5.89 -12.98 9.44
CA SER A 152 -6.98 -12.81 10.42
C SER A 152 -7.06 -11.40 11.01
N GLU A 153 -6.10 -10.53 10.73
CA GLU A 153 -6.11 -9.15 11.23
C GLU A 153 -7.13 -8.30 10.45
N PRO A 154 -7.74 -7.29 11.10
CA PRO A 154 -8.67 -6.39 10.41
C PRO A 154 -8.06 -5.74 9.16
N PRO A 155 -8.84 -5.50 8.10
CA PRO A 155 -8.35 -4.86 6.88
C PRO A 155 -7.92 -3.41 7.15
N MET A 156 -6.99 -2.92 6.32
CA MET A 156 -6.51 -1.53 6.40
C MET A 156 -6.31 -0.98 4.99
N VAL A 157 -6.58 0.30 4.83
CA VAL A 157 -6.36 1.03 3.56
C VAL A 157 -4.94 0.84 3.02
N ALA A 158 -4.85 0.74 1.69
CA ALA A 158 -3.61 0.55 0.93
C ALA A 158 -2.77 -0.68 1.36
N THR A 159 -3.41 -1.70 1.93
CA THR A 159 -2.75 -2.94 2.37
C THR A 159 -3.36 -4.12 1.63
N PRO A 160 -2.60 -4.84 0.80
CA PRO A 160 -3.15 -5.96 0.05
C PRO A 160 -3.39 -7.17 0.98
N TRP A 161 -4.35 -8.01 0.61
CA TRP A 161 -4.67 -9.26 1.30
C TRP A 161 -4.50 -10.43 0.33
N HIS A 162 -3.93 -11.53 0.80
CA HIS A 162 -3.71 -12.74 0.00
C HIS A 162 -3.99 -13.99 0.85
N PRO A 163 -4.53 -15.09 0.25
CA PRO A 163 -4.81 -16.29 0.99
C PRO A 163 -3.54 -17.01 1.47
N ILE A 164 -3.66 -17.74 2.58
CA ILE A 164 -2.60 -18.62 3.10
C ILE A 164 -2.18 -19.60 1.99
N GLY A 165 -0.88 -19.79 1.81
CA GLY A 165 -0.30 -20.70 0.82
C GLY A 165 -0.03 -20.09 -0.56
N LEU A 166 -0.55 -18.88 -0.87
CA LEU A 166 -0.24 -18.23 -2.16
C LEU A 166 1.25 -17.89 -2.27
N SER A 167 1.83 -17.47 -1.15
CA SER A 167 3.26 -17.23 -0.95
C SER A 167 4.11 -18.45 -1.33
N ASP A 168 3.73 -19.63 -0.85
CA ASP A 168 4.46 -20.87 -1.08
C ASP A 168 4.42 -21.25 -2.57
N CYS A 169 3.32 -20.95 -3.27
CA CYS A 169 3.21 -21.16 -4.71
C CYS A 169 4.16 -20.25 -5.50
N VAL A 170 4.37 -19.00 -5.05
CA VAL A 170 5.33 -18.07 -5.66
C VAL A 170 6.75 -18.60 -5.47
N GLU A 171 7.10 -19.03 -4.26
CA GLU A 171 8.42 -19.62 -3.96
C GLU A 171 8.66 -20.90 -4.77
N ALA A 172 7.67 -21.79 -4.89
CA ALA A 172 7.72 -23.00 -5.74
C ALA A 172 7.92 -22.69 -7.24
N CYS A 173 7.60 -21.47 -7.67
CA CYS A 173 7.85 -21.00 -9.04
C CYS A 173 9.28 -20.45 -9.23
N GLY A 174 10.17 -20.58 -8.24
CA GLY A 174 11.58 -20.17 -8.34
C GLY A 174 11.83 -18.70 -7.96
N PHE A 175 10.89 -18.08 -7.25
CA PHE A 175 11.07 -16.74 -6.69
C PHE A 175 11.71 -16.82 -5.31
N SER A 176 12.63 -15.90 -5.03
CA SER A 176 13.28 -15.78 -3.73
C SER A 176 12.82 -14.53 -3.00
N LYS A 177 12.68 -14.61 -1.68
CA LYS A 177 12.47 -13.45 -0.82
C LYS A 177 13.59 -12.42 -1.07
N ILE A 178 13.21 -11.15 -1.20
CA ILE A 178 14.17 -10.03 -1.19
C ILE A 178 13.97 -9.07 -0.03
N GLN A 179 12.74 -8.93 0.48
CA GLN A 179 12.42 -7.95 1.52
C GLN A 179 11.06 -8.25 2.13
N ASP A 180 10.98 -8.32 3.46
CA ASP A 180 9.70 -8.26 4.20
C ASP A 180 9.35 -6.82 4.59
N LEU A 181 8.06 -6.53 4.53
CA LEU A 181 7.38 -5.29 4.90
C LEU A 181 6.55 -5.57 6.14
N LEU A 182 6.89 -4.90 7.23
CA LEU A 182 6.31 -5.13 8.55
C LEU A 182 5.24 -4.07 8.84
N THR A 183 4.11 -4.51 9.37
CA THR A 183 3.05 -3.63 9.89
C THR A 183 2.81 -3.94 11.35
N TYR A 184 2.69 -2.89 12.17
CA TYR A 184 2.42 -2.97 13.59
C TYR A 184 1.09 -2.30 13.90
N ARG A 185 0.28 -2.91 14.77
CA ARG A 185 -0.98 -2.34 15.24
C ARG A 185 -0.79 -1.75 16.63
N LEU A 186 -0.80 -0.43 16.72
CA LEU A 186 -0.80 0.29 17.99
C LEU A 186 -2.25 0.49 18.43
N LYS A 187 -2.65 -0.15 19.53
CA LYS A 187 -3.92 0.15 20.20
C LYS A 187 -3.79 1.50 20.90
N LEU A 188 -4.82 2.32 20.80
CA LEU A 188 -4.89 3.62 21.44
C LEU A 188 -5.82 3.52 22.64
N ASP A 189 -5.24 3.58 23.83
CA ASP A 189 -5.94 3.53 25.12
C ASP A 189 -5.37 4.56 26.11
N ASP A 190 -5.89 4.59 27.33
CA ASP A 190 -5.44 5.53 28.37
C ASP A 190 -3.95 5.33 28.74
N THR A 191 -3.39 4.13 28.52
CA THR A 191 -1.98 3.85 28.79
C THR A 191 -1.05 4.42 27.71
N THR A 192 -1.59 4.74 26.53
CA THR A 192 -0.83 5.32 25.42
C THR A 192 -0.26 6.71 25.77
N ASP A 193 -0.95 7.49 26.61
CA ASP A 193 -0.45 8.81 27.06
C ASP A 193 0.72 8.70 28.04
N ALA A 194 0.87 7.55 28.72
CA ALA A 194 2.01 7.28 29.60
C ALA A 194 3.27 6.85 28.82
N ILE A 195 3.14 6.60 27.51
CA ILE A 195 4.27 6.24 26.68
C ILE A 195 5.12 7.48 26.41
N HIS A 196 6.27 7.58 27.08
CA HIS A 196 7.27 8.61 26.83
C HIS A 196 8.06 8.33 25.54
N ILE A 197 7.46 8.68 24.39
CA ILE A 197 8.12 8.59 23.08
C ILE A 197 9.15 9.73 22.90
N VAL A 198 8.87 10.86 23.54
CA VAL A 198 9.72 12.06 23.55
C VAL A 198 10.32 12.24 24.95
N PRO A 199 11.64 12.44 25.09
CA PRO A 199 12.24 12.86 26.37
C PRO A 199 11.48 14.05 26.96
N GLY A 200 11.14 14.00 28.26
CA GLY A 200 10.29 14.99 28.92
C GLY A 200 10.78 16.45 28.86
N SER A 201 11.99 16.68 28.37
CA SER A 201 12.63 17.98 28.15
C SER A 201 12.40 18.59 26.75
N LEU A 202 11.64 17.95 25.87
CA LEU A 202 11.44 18.40 24.48
C LEU A 202 9.96 18.73 24.26
N LYS A 203 9.56 19.93 24.66
CA LYS A 203 8.28 20.52 24.28
C LYS A 203 8.51 21.53 23.15
N PRO A 204 7.81 21.44 22.01
CA PRO A 204 7.87 22.45 20.96
C PRO A 204 7.67 23.85 21.56
N GLY A 205 8.59 24.78 21.26
CA GLY A 205 8.56 26.15 21.80
C GLY A 205 9.30 26.38 23.14
N GLU A 206 9.96 25.37 23.74
CA GLU A 206 10.87 25.56 24.88
C GLU A 206 12.35 25.61 24.42
N ASP A 207 13.17 26.41 25.12
CA ASP A 207 14.56 26.86 24.82
C ASP A 207 15.62 25.79 24.43
N ARG A 208 15.27 24.50 24.40
CA ARG A 208 16.18 23.38 24.11
C ARG A 208 16.08 22.82 22.68
N LEU A 209 15.11 23.26 21.87
CA LEU A 209 14.84 22.70 20.54
C LEU A 209 15.22 23.61 19.35
N GLY A 210 15.68 24.84 19.58
CA GLY A 210 15.85 25.84 18.52
C GLY A 210 14.51 26.34 17.98
N ASP A 211 14.50 26.97 16.79
CA ASP A 211 13.29 27.50 16.12
C ASP A 211 12.47 26.38 15.44
N ILE A 212 12.04 25.40 16.24
CA ILE A 212 11.17 24.30 15.80
C ILE A 212 9.72 24.67 16.06
N GLN A 213 8.89 24.62 15.02
CA GLN A 213 7.47 24.94 15.07
C GLN A 213 6.65 23.77 14.52
N VAL A 214 5.55 23.45 15.20
CA VAL A 214 4.56 22.47 14.71
C VAL A 214 3.45 23.23 14.02
N SER A 215 3.29 22.98 12.73
CA SER A 215 2.33 23.68 11.89
C SER A 215 0.97 22.98 11.88
N HIS A 216 -0.10 23.78 12.02
CA HIS A 216 -1.49 23.35 11.79
C HIS A 216 -1.91 23.81 10.39
N LEU A 217 -1.93 22.88 9.44
CA LEU A 217 -2.34 23.21 8.08
C LEU A 217 -3.84 23.01 7.88
N SER A 218 -4.50 24.01 7.31
CA SER A 218 -5.86 23.81 6.78
C SER A 218 -5.86 22.79 5.65
N LYS A 219 -7.01 22.16 5.39
CA LYS A 219 -7.19 21.24 4.25
C LYS A 219 -6.76 21.86 2.92
N LYS A 220 -7.10 23.14 2.70
CA LYS A 220 -6.73 23.87 1.49
C LYS A 220 -5.21 24.11 1.42
N ALA A 221 -4.56 24.37 2.56
CA ALA A 221 -3.11 24.49 2.64
C ALA A 221 -2.42 23.16 2.35
N ILE A 222 -2.90 22.04 2.90
CA ILE A 222 -2.37 20.70 2.61
C ILE A 222 -2.42 20.41 1.11
N THR A 223 -3.57 20.66 0.46
CA THR A 223 -3.71 20.48 -0.99
C THR A 223 -2.79 21.42 -1.79
N ALA A 224 -2.61 22.66 -1.34
CA ALA A 224 -1.71 23.63 -1.99
C ALA A 224 -0.22 23.31 -1.79
N GLN A 225 0.12 22.48 -0.81
CA GLN A 225 1.49 22.06 -0.50
C GLN A 225 1.94 20.80 -1.24
N GLY A 226 1.19 20.32 -2.24
CA GLY A 226 1.51 19.06 -2.94
C GLY A 226 2.98 18.97 -3.38
N GLU A 227 3.54 20.04 -3.93
CA GLU A 227 4.96 20.04 -4.34
C GLU A 227 5.94 20.03 -3.16
N ILE A 228 5.64 20.73 -2.07
CA ILE A 228 6.46 20.71 -0.85
C ILE A 228 6.45 19.32 -0.23
N LEU A 229 5.26 18.71 -0.12
CA LEU A 229 5.09 17.34 0.37
C LEU A 229 5.83 16.34 -0.51
N ARG A 230 5.73 16.49 -1.84
CA ARG A 230 6.42 15.62 -2.80
C ARG A 230 7.94 15.76 -2.69
N SER A 231 8.44 16.99 -2.60
CA SER A 231 9.88 17.27 -2.45
C SER A 231 10.42 16.67 -1.14
N LEU A 232 9.72 16.91 -0.02
CA LEU A 232 10.11 16.37 1.27
C LEU A 232 10.01 14.83 1.31
N TYR A 233 9.02 14.26 0.63
CA TYR A 233 8.86 12.81 0.51
C TYR A 233 10.01 12.20 -0.32
N ASN A 234 10.33 12.80 -1.46
CA ASN A 234 11.41 12.29 -2.29
C ASN A 234 12.77 12.40 -1.60
N ASP A 235 13.04 13.51 -0.92
CA ASP A 235 14.25 13.70 -0.10
C ASP A 235 14.31 12.71 1.09
N ALA A 236 13.19 12.50 1.78
CA ALA A 236 13.15 11.63 2.96
C ALA A 236 13.19 10.13 2.65
N TRP A 237 12.84 9.69 1.43
CA TRP A 237 12.88 8.27 1.03
C TRP A 237 13.97 7.93 0.02
N GLU A 238 14.76 8.92 -0.43
CA GLU A 238 15.92 8.66 -1.27
C GLU A 238 16.87 7.64 -0.61
N GLY A 239 17.33 6.68 -1.42
CA GLY A 239 18.21 5.60 -0.98
C GLY A 239 17.53 4.49 -0.18
N THR A 240 16.22 4.56 0.09
CA THR A 240 15.48 3.45 0.70
C THR A 240 15.23 2.33 -0.32
N PHE A 241 15.16 1.09 0.16
CA PHE A 241 14.99 -0.08 -0.71
C PHE A 241 13.72 0.05 -1.57
N ASN A 242 13.88 -0.22 -2.87
CA ASN A 242 12.81 -0.22 -3.88
C ASN A 242 12.14 1.14 -4.13
N PHE A 243 12.64 2.23 -3.52
CA PHE A 243 12.09 3.57 -3.70
C PHE A 243 12.13 4.02 -5.15
N VAL A 244 11.05 4.68 -5.58
CA VAL A 244 10.90 5.34 -6.87
C VAL A 244 10.47 6.79 -6.59
N PRO A 245 11.10 7.80 -7.21
CA PRO A 245 10.72 9.19 -6.99
C PRO A 245 9.28 9.46 -7.41
N LEU A 246 8.49 9.98 -6.47
CA LEU A 246 7.09 10.31 -6.69
C LEU A 246 6.99 11.53 -7.63
N GLN A 247 6.20 11.37 -8.69
CA GLN A 247 5.97 12.42 -9.67
C GLN A 247 4.88 13.40 -9.20
N ASP A 248 4.90 14.61 -9.76
CA ASP A 248 3.95 15.69 -9.42
C ASP A 248 2.49 15.26 -9.64
N TYR A 249 2.22 14.59 -10.76
CA TYR A 249 0.89 14.11 -11.10
C TYR A 249 0.42 12.92 -10.26
N GLU A 250 1.35 12.10 -9.76
CA GLU A 250 1.02 11.02 -8.82
C GLU A 250 0.65 11.60 -7.45
N MET A 251 1.41 12.60 -6.98
CA MET A 251 1.07 13.34 -5.76
C MET A 251 -0.29 14.02 -5.88
N ASN A 252 -0.57 14.70 -6.99
CA ASN A 252 -1.86 15.35 -7.22
C ASN A 252 -3.02 14.35 -7.22
N ALA A 253 -2.85 13.19 -7.86
CA ALA A 253 -3.85 12.13 -7.85
C ALA A 253 -4.10 11.58 -6.43
N MET A 254 -3.03 11.36 -5.66
CA MET A 254 -3.11 10.90 -4.27
C MET A 254 -3.84 11.92 -3.39
N ILE A 255 -3.52 13.21 -3.51
CA ILE A 255 -4.18 14.28 -2.75
C ILE A 255 -5.68 14.32 -3.08
N GLU A 256 -6.07 14.28 -4.35
CA GLU A 256 -7.49 14.31 -4.72
C GLU A 256 -8.24 13.06 -4.24
N GLN A 257 -7.59 11.89 -4.21
CA GLN A 257 -8.18 10.66 -3.67
C GLN A 257 -8.38 10.72 -2.15
N LEU A 258 -7.41 11.28 -1.41
CA LEU A 258 -7.45 11.33 0.05
C LEU A 258 -8.27 12.51 0.59
N LYS A 259 -8.43 13.57 -0.20
CA LYS A 259 -9.15 14.79 0.18
C LYS A 259 -10.53 14.54 0.81
N PRO A 260 -11.38 13.59 0.37
CA PRO A 260 -12.68 13.38 1.01
C PRO A 260 -12.59 12.88 2.45
N VAL A 261 -11.55 12.10 2.79
CA VAL A 261 -11.36 11.50 4.11
C VAL A 261 -10.47 12.35 5.03
N LEU A 262 -9.58 13.18 4.46
CA LEU A 262 -8.65 13.97 5.26
C LEU A 262 -9.27 15.22 5.89
N ARG A 263 -8.86 15.43 7.15
CA ARG A 263 -9.04 16.64 7.97
C ARG A 263 -7.67 17.18 8.42
N PRO A 264 -7.52 18.47 8.76
CA PRO A 264 -6.28 19.08 9.26
C PRO A 264 -5.54 18.28 10.35
N GLU A 265 -6.29 17.63 11.23
CA GLU A 265 -5.77 16.89 12.39
C GLU A 265 -4.94 15.67 11.98
N HIS A 266 -5.20 15.12 10.79
CA HIS A 266 -4.50 13.96 10.24
C HIS A 266 -3.07 14.24 9.78
N TYR A 267 -2.68 15.51 9.68
CA TYR A 267 -1.39 15.91 9.12
C TYR A 267 -0.58 16.75 10.10
N VAL A 268 0.65 16.31 10.38
CA VAL A 268 1.62 17.02 11.19
C VAL A 268 2.76 17.47 10.29
N GLN A 269 3.12 18.74 10.39
CA GLN A 269 4.35 19.29 9.83
C GLN A 269 5.17 19.91 10.94
N ILE A 270 6.47 19.65 10.89
CA ILE A 270 7.45 20.24 11.79
C ILE A 270 8.39 21.07 10.92
N ASP A 271 8.46 22.36 11.23
CA ASP A 271 9.31 23.33 10.57
C ASP A 271 10.51 23.65 11.46
N GLN A 272 11.66 23.91 10.85
CA GLN A 272 12.84 24.45 11.51
C GLN A 272 13.28 25.69 10.75
N ALA A 273 13.37 26.84 11.43
CA ALA A 273 13.70 28.13 10.81
C ALA A 273 12.84 28.44 9.56
N GLY A 274 11.53 28.16 9.65
CA GLY A 274 10.56 28.38 8.57
C GLY A 274 10.61 27.37 7.41
N GLN A 275 11.40 26.29 7.52
CA GLN A 275 11.51 25.26 6.49
C GLN A 275 11.00 23.90 6.99
N PRO A 276 10.13 23.20 6.22
CA PRO A 276 9.66 21.86 6.60
C PRO A 276 10.82 20.87 6.73
N VAL A 277 10.95 20.28 7.92
CA VAL A 277 12.00 19.29 8.26
C VAL A 277 11.44 17.91 8.54
N ALA A 278 10.16 17.81 8.92
CA ALA A 278 9.51 16.52 9.09
C ALA A 278 8.00 16.63 8.83
N MET A 279 7.41 15.50 8.46
CA MET A 279 5.97 15.39 8.24
C MET A 279 5.46 14.01 8.64
N ALA A 280 4.23 13.97 9.13
CA ALA A 280 3.53 12.73 9.37
C ALA A 280 2.07 12.84 8.95
N MET A 281 1.51 11.75 8.40
CA MET A 281 0.12 11.69 7.96
C MET A 281 -0.54 10.38 8.35
N VAL A 282 -1.73 10.49 8.95
CA VAL A 282 -2.62 9.36 9.22
C VAL A 282 -3.78 9.38 8.24
N VAL A 283 -4.04 8.28 7.55
CA VAL A 283 -5.19 8.13 6.66
C VAL A 283 -6.27 7.32 7.37
N PRO A 284 -7.52 7.82 7.43
CA PRO A 284 -8.64 7.06 7.98
C PRO A 284 -8.89 5.74 7.23
N ASN A 285 -9.27 4.69 7.96
CA ASN A 285 -9.54 3.39 7.36
C ASN A 285 -10.93 3.33 6.72
N VAL A 286 -11.00 3.36 5.39
CA VAL A 286 -12.28 3.28 4.66
C VAL A 286 -13.06 1.99 4.95
N PHE A 287 -12.38 0.92 5.35
CA PHE A 287 -13.04 -0.33 5.73
C PHE A 287 -13.98 -0.17 6.94
N ASP A 288 -13.72 0.77 7.86
CA ASP A 288 -14.59 1.04 9.02
C ASP A 288 -15.99 1.49 8.59
N ILE A 289 -16.09 2.21 7.48
CA ILE A 289 -17.35 2.75 6.96
C ILE A 289 -17.93 1.93 5.80
N ALA A 290 -17.16 0.98 5.24
CA ALA A 290 -17.53 0.20 4.06
C ALA A 290 -17.69 -1.32 4.33
N TYR A 291 -17.50 -1.78 5.57
CA TYR A 291 -17.45 -3.19 5.95
C TYR A 291 -18.62 -4.07 5.45
N ASP A 292 -19.83 -3.50 5.29
CA ASP A 292 -21.04 -4.22 4.90
C ASP A 292 -21.46 -3.99 3.44
N LEU A 293 -20.58 -3.41 2.61
CA LEU A 293 -20.88 -3.06 1.22
C LEU A 293 -20.37 -4.08 0.18
N ASP A 294 -19.64 -5.11 0.61
CA ASP A 294 -19.08 -6.18 -0.25
C ASP A 294 -18.39 -5.63 -1.53
N GLY A 295 -17.64 -4.52 -1.39
CA GLY A 295 -16.89 -3.87 -2.47
C GLY A 295 -17.70 -3.23 -3.60
N SER A 296 -18.99 -3.57 -3.79
CA SER A 296 -19.83 -3.08 -4.88
C SER A 296 -21.17 -2.56 -4.34
N PRO A 297 -21.20 -1.34 -3.77
CA PRO A 297 -22.39 -0.81 -3.11
C PRO A 297 -23.56 -0.63 -4.09
N SER A 298 -24.76 -0.98 -3.65
CA SER A 298 -26.01 -0.56 -4.32
C SER A 298 -26.21 0.96 -4.17
N PRO A 299 -27.16 1.61 -4.87
CA PRO A 299 -27.45 3.04 -4.65
C PRO A 299 -27.71 3.42 -3.19
N LEU A 300 -28.41 2.55 -2.44
CA LEU A 300 -28.60 2.74 -0.99
C LEU A 300 -27.29 2.52 -0.21
N GLY A 301 -26.45 1.58 -0.65
CA GLY A 301 -25.10 1.39 -0.10
C GLY A 301 -24.22 2.64 -0.28
N TRP A 302 -24.29 3.30 -1.44
CA TRP A 302 -23.59 4.56 -1.69
C TRP A 302 -24.11 5.70 -0.81
N ALA A 303 -25.42 5.82 -0.63
CA ALA A 303 -26.00 6.80 0.29
C ALA A 303 -25.55 6.55 1.74
N LYS A 304 -25.51 5.28 2.16
CA LYS A 304 -25.03 4.86 3.47
C LYS A 304 -23.55 5.21 3.67
N LEU A 305 -22.71 4.91 2.68
CA LEU A 305 -21.29 5.25 2.69
C LEU A 305 -21.07 6.76 2.78
N GLY A 306 -21.80 7.54 1.98
CA GLY A 306 -21.74 9.00 2.01
C GLY A 306 -22.13 9.57 3.37
N LEU A 307 -23.18 9.05 4.01
CA LEU A 307 -23.59 9.48 5.34
C LEU A 307 -22.52 9.16 6.40
N ARG A 308 -21.96 7.96 6.39
CA ARG A 308 -20.86 7.55 7.29
C ARG A 308 -19.60 8.39 7.06
N LEU A 309 -19.27 8.68 5.81
CA LEU A 309 -18.16 9.56 5.44
C LEU A 309 -18.37 11.00 5.94
N LEU A 310 -19.60 11.52 5.89
CA LEU A 310 -19.93 12.84 6.42
C LEU A 310 -19.85 12.89 7.95
N ARG A 311 -20.27 11.81 8.63
CA ARG A 311 -20.18 11.67 10.09
C ARG A 311 -18.76 11.40 10.58
N GLN A 312 -17.91 10.87 9.71
CA GLN A 312 -16.51 10.53 9.98
C GLN A 312 -16.40 9.45 11.03
N ASP A 313 -17.24 8.42 10.87
CA ASP A 313 -17.32 7.22 11.71
C ASP A 313 -16.12 6.28 11.47
N PHE A 314 -14.90 6.82 11.56
CA PHE A 314 -13.65 6.09 11.45
C PHE A 314 -13.10 5.80 12.84
N HIS A 315 -12.74 4.54 13.09
CA HIS A 315 -12.24 4.06 14.38
C HIS A 315 -10.80 3.55 14.29
N THR A 316 -10.28 3.42 13.08
CA THR A 316 -8.91 3.03 12.81
C THR A 316 -8.31 3.89 11.69
N GLY A 317 -6.98 3.95 11.66
CA GLY A 317 -6.25 4.66 10.63
C GLY A 317 -4.87 4.06 10.40
N ARG A 318 -4.19 4.51 9.34
CA ARG A 318 -2.83 4.08 9.02
C ARG A 318 -1.91 5.28 8.93
N VAL A 319 -0.78 5.24 9.61
CA VAL A 319 0.33 6.18 9.37
C VAL A 319 0.95 5.82 8.02
N ILE A 320 0.58 6.54 6.97
CA ILE A 320 1.05 6.27 5.60
C ILE A 320 2.36 6.99 5.29
N LEU A 321 2.66 8.03 6.06
CA LEU A 321 3.78 8.93 5.83
C LEU A 321 4.38 9.30 7.19
N LEU A 322 5.68 9.07 7.35
CA LEU A 322 6.49 9.59 8.43
C LEU A 322 7.89 9.89 7.89
N GLY A 323 8.12 11.14 7.50
CA GLY A 323 9.31 11.56 6.78
C GLY A 323 10.11 12.59 7.56
N VAL A 324 11.44 12.50 7.48
CA VAL A 324 12.37 13.49 7.99
C VAL A 324 13.34 13.86 6.88
N ALA A 325 13.50 15.17 6.66
CA ALA A 325 14.38 15.71 5.63
C ALA A 325 15.81 15.15 5.79
N HIS A 326 16.47 14.83 4.68
CA HIS A 326 17.80 14.22 4.67
C HIS A 326 18.82 15.07 5.42
N ARG A 327 18.73 16.40 5.30
CA ARG A 327 19.59 17.36 6.01
C ARG A 327 19.55 17.24 7.55
N MET A 328 18.49 16.65 8.10
CA MET A 328 18.36 16.43 9.53
C MET A 328 18.98 15.10 9.98
N ARG A 329 19.21 14.14 9.07
CA ARG A 329 19.78 12.84 9.39
C ARG A 329 21.18 12.99 10.00
N GLY A 330 21.52 12.15 10.96
CA GLY A 330 22.79 12.20 11.67
C GLY A 330 22.91 13.30 12.74
N SER A 331 21.91 14.18 12.87
CA SER A 331 21.84 15.15 13.97
C SER A 331 21.01 14.60 15.14
N MET A 332 21.29 15.10 16.35
CA MET A 332 20.50 14.76 17.55
C MET A 332 19.02 15.16 17.38
N LEU A 333 18.75 16.32 16.77
CA LEU A 333 17.39 16.77 16.49
C LEU A 333 16.69 15.86 15.47
N GLY A 334 17.38 15.45 14.40
CA GLY A 334 16.82 14.54 13.41
C GLY A 334 16.45 13.17 13.96
N ALA A 335 17.20 12.66 14.93
CA ALA A 335 16.86 11.42 15.64
C ALA A 335 15.57 11.54 16.49
N LEU A 336 15.19 12.76 16.87
CA LEU A 336 14.01 13.03 17.71
C LEU A 336 12.76 13.42 16.90
N LEU A 337 12.92 13.89 15.66
CA LEU A 337 11.80 14.33 14.81
C LEU A 337 10.72 13.25 14.57
N PRO A 338 11.06 11.97 14.29
CA PRO A 338 10.03 10.93 14.15
C PRO A 338 9.21 10.75 15.43
N SER A 339 9.89 10.70 16.58
CA SER A 339 9.26 10.61 17.90
C SER A 339 8.34 11.80 18.18
N LEU A 340 8.77 13.01 17.83
CA LEU A 340 7.98 14.23 18.00
C LEU A 340 6.73 14.22 17.11
N ALA A 341 6.87 13.81 15.85
CA ALA A 341 5.75 13.74 14.92
C ALA A 341 4.73 12.68 15.36
N ILE A 342 5.18 11.52 15.86
CA ILE A 342 4.31 10.49 16.45
C ILE A 342 3.60 11.02 17.69
N ALA A 343 4.32 11.67 18.61
CA ALA A 343 3.72 12.23 19.82
C ALA A 343 2.67 13.30 19.51
N GLU A 344 2.90 14.12 18.48
CA GLU A 344 1.94 15.12 18.04
C GLU A 344 0.69 14.49 17.41
N LEU A 345 0.85 13.43 16.60
CA LEU A 345 -0.30 12.65 16.11
C LEU A 345 -1.11 12.05 17.26
N LEU A 346 -0.43 11.50 18.29
CA LEU A 346 -1.10 10.96 19.46
C LEU A 346 -1.87 12.03 20.24
N ARG A 347 -1.33 13.24 20.43
CA ARG A 347 -2.08 14.34 21.08
C ARG A 347 -3.39 14.68 20.37
N ARG A 348 -3.40 14.59 19.04
CA ARG A 348 -4.56 14.86 18.18
C ARG A 348 -5.62 13.75 18.24
N ARG A 349 -5.38 12.63 18.92
CA ARG A 349 -6.40 11.59 19.19
C ARG A 349 -7.62 12.13 19.96
N THR A 350 -7.45 13.21 20.71
CA THR A 350 -8.57 13.87 21.41
C THR A 350 -9.65 14.39 20.46
N THR A 351 -9.30 14.64 19.19
CA THR A 351 -10.22 15.06 18.13
C THR A 351 -10.46 13.98 17.08
N LEU A 352 -9.61 12.94 17.03
CA LEU A 352 -9.70 11.77 16.16
C LEU A 352 -9.98 10.52 17.00
N HIS A 353 -11.23 10.05 17.02
CA HIS A 353 -11.70 8.93 17.84
C HIS A 353 -11.24 7.56 17.31
N TYR A 354 -9.93 7.33 17.22
CA TYR A 354 -9.33 6.06 16.82
C TYR A 354 -9.06 5.16 18.03
N ASP A 355 -9.46 3.90 17.90
CA ASP A 355 -9.16 2.82 18.84
C ASP A 355 -7.80 2.17 18.52
N ALA A 356 -7.35 2.25 17.27
CA ALA A 356 -6.05 1.72 16.84
C ALA A 356 -5.52 2.42 15.59
N VAL A 357 -4.20 2.46 15.45
CA VAL A 357 -3.52 2.87 14.23
C VAL A 357 -2.54 1.80 13.75
N GLU A 358 -2.46 1.62 12.43
CA GLU A 358 -1.42 0.79 11.81
C GLU A 358 -0.19 1.62 11.44
N LEU A 359 0.97 1.13 11.85
CA LEU A 359 2.28 1.68 11.56
C LEU A 359 2.92 0.76 10.51
N GLY A 360 3.00 1.22 9.27
CA GLY A 360 3.56 0.43 8.18
C GLY A 360 3.40 1.06 6.80
N TRP A 361 4.17 0.65 5.80
CA TRP A 361 5.13 -0.46 5.89
C TRP A 361 6.49 -0.01 6.41
N ILE A 362 7.06 -0.84 7.26
CA ILE A 362 8.43 -0.70 7.73
C ILE A 362 9.24 -1.82 7.12
N LEU A 363 10.30 -1.47 6.39
CA LEU A 363 11.25 -2.45 5.87
C LEU A 363 11.85 -3.25 7.03
N GLU A 364 11.92 -4.58 6.92
CA GLU A 364 12.56 -5.43 7.92
C GLU A 364 14.02 -5.02 8.22
N SER A 365 14.67 -4.40 7.23
CA SER A 365 16.04 -3.90 7.25
C SER A 365 16.17 -2.51 7.90
N ASN A 366 15.06 -1.79 8.12
CA ASN A 366 15.06 -0.48 8.77
C ASN A 366 15.09 -0.62 10.31
N LEU A 367 16.23 -1.08 10.84
CA LEU A 367 16.44 -1.27 12.28
C LEU A 367 16.15 -0.02 13.12
N PRO A 368 16.53 1.22 12.72
CA PRO A 368 16.21 2.41 13.51
C PRO A 368 14.71 2.61 13.72
N MET A 369 13.91 2.47 12.66
CA MET A 369 12.45 2.63 12.77
C MET A 369 11.81 1.47 13.53
N ARG A 370 12.30 0.24 13.30
CA ARG A 370 11.85 -0.94 14.05
C ARG A 370 12.10 -0.78 15.54
N ASN A 371 13.30 -0.40 15.96
CA ASN A 371 13.63 -0.17 17.37
C ASN A 371 12.74 0.92 18.01
N LEU A 372 12.34 1.94 17.25
CA LEU A 372 11.43 2.97 17.76
C LEU A 372 10.02 2.41 17.98
N ILE A 373 9.50 1.63 17.02
CA ILE A 373 8.13 1.11 17.04
C ILE A 373 8.00 -0.10 17.96
N GLU A 374 9.00 -0.98 18.03
CA GLU A 374 9.01 -2.17 18.89
C GLU A 374 9.04 -1.82 20.39
N ARG A 375 9.37 -0.56 20.74
CA ARG A 375 9.15 0.00 22.10
C ARG A 375 7.69 0.27 22.42
N LEU A 376 6.85 0.43 21.39
CA LEU A 376 5.41 0.68 21.49
C LEU A 376 4.61 -0.60 21.30
N VAL A 377 4.98 -1.37 20.27
CA VAL A 377 4.28 -2.59 19.84
C VAL A 377 5.33 -3.66 19.57
N PRO A 378 5.48 -4.68 20.44
CA PRO A 378 6.66 -5.55 20.45
C PRO A 378 6.83 -6.44 19.21
N SER A 379 5.78 -6.64 18.41
CA SER A 379 5.83 -7.50 17.24
C SER A 379 4.87 -7.02 16.13
N PRO A 380 5.21 -7.26 14.85
CA PRO A 380 4.30 -6.94 13.75
C PRO A 380 3.05 -7.82 13.78
N ASN A 381 1.89 -7.27 13.40
CA ASN A 381 0.64 -8.02 13.27
C ASN A 381 0.42 -8.53 11.83
N LYS A 382 1.02 -7.88 10.84
CA LYS A 382 1.01 -8.34 9.44
C LYS A 382 2.41 -8.31 8.86
N ILE A 383 2.67 -9.26 7.96
CA ILE A 383 3.92 -9.31 7.19
C ILE A 383 3.57 -9.48 5.71
N HIS A 384 4.12 -8.60 4.89
CA HIS A 384 4.06 -8.69 3.44
C HIS A 384 5.45 -8.94 2.89
N ARG A 385 5.59 -9.81 1.89
CA ARG A 385 6.88 -10.20 1.31
C ARG A 385 6.99 -9.77 -0.14
N LEU A 386 8.13 -9.16 -0.47
CA LEU A 386 8.57 -8.95 -1.83
C LEU A 386 9.52 -10.08 -2.25
N TYR A 387 9.41 -10.41 -3.53
CA TYR A 387 10.13 -11.48 -4.21
C TYR A 387 10.84 -10.95 -5.44
N GLU A 388 11.87 -11.69 -5.85
CA GLU A 388 12.53 -11.53 -7.14
C GLU A 388 12.77 -12.90 -7.76
N GLY A 389 12.63 -12.98 -9.07
CA GLY A 389 12.92 -14.17 -9.86
C GLY A 389 13.58 -13.79 -11.17
N SER A 390 14.42 -14.68 -11.69
CA SER A 390 15.01 -14.54 -13.02
C SER A 390 13.94 -14.62 -14.11
N ILE A 391 14.13 -13.86 -15.20
CA ILE A 391 13.32 -14.00 -16.43
C ILE A 391 13.93 -15.05 -17.37
N GLU A 392 15.21 -15.36 -17.22
CA GLU A 392 15.81 -16.49 -17.94
C GLU A 392 15.33 -17.81 -17.33
N PRO A 393 14.97 -18.81 -18.15
CA PRO A 393 14.75 -20.14 -17.62
C PRO A 393 16.06 -20.61 -16.99
N ASN A 394 16.00 -21.15 -15.76
CA ASN A 394 17.13 -21.89 -15.21
C ASN A 394 17.56 -22.89 -16.28
N ALA A 395 18.79 -22.75 -16.79
CA ALA A 395 19.39 -23.76 -17.63
C ALA A 395 19.34 -25.07 -16.83
N ALA A 396 18.58 -26.04 -17.37
CA ALA A 396 18.31 -27.32 -16.74
C ALA A 396 19.59 -28.12 -16.46
#